data_AF-A0A6B2IZ58-F1
#
_entry.id   AF-A0A6B2IZ58-F1
#
_cell.length_a   1.000
_cell.length_b   1.000
_cell.length_c   1.000
_cell.angle_alpha   90.00
_cell.angle_beta   90.00
_cell.angle_gamma   90.00
#
_symmetry.space_group_name_H-M   'P 1'
#
loop_
_entity.id
_entity.type
_entity.pdbx_description
1 polymer ?
#
loop_
_entity_poly.entity_id
_entity_poly.type
_entity_poly.pdbx_seq_one_letter_code
_entity_poly.pdbx_strand_id
1 'polypeptide(L)'
;MTIQYIKDEEGKDQYVVIPYSDYFRMRLALLEYDDEDESYWEDIPYESDIYDDVMLPGEVCDVMHKENVSLQAAWRILRGMSQQEVAEKLGISQSAVSQLEALDSRPQKRTREKLAAIYGCTQEQISLYLPKEG
;
A
#
# COMPACT_ATOMS: atom_id res chain seq x y z
N MET A 1 -32.62 20.97 8.80
CA MET A 1 -32.60 20.32 10.11
C MET A 1 -33.99 20.47 10.71
N THR A 2 -34.80 19.41 10.71
CA THR A 2 -36.16 19.44 11.23
C THR A 2 -36.16 18.70 12.56
N ILE A 3 -36.13 19.44 13.66
CA ILE A 3 -36.04 18.88 15.01
C ILE A 3 -37.43 18.98 15.65
N GLN A 4 -37.92 17.88 16.22
CA GLN A 4 -39.16 17.89 17.00
C GLN A 4 -38.84 17.67 18.48
N TYR A 5 -39.47 18.47 19.34
CA TYR A 5 -39.32 18.38 20.79
C TYR A 5 -40.58 17.74 21.39
N ILE A 6 -40.39 16.73 22.22
CA ILE A 6 -41.44 16.10 23.02
C ILE A 6 -41.25 16.61 24.45
N LYS A 7 -42.28 17.29 24.96
CA LYS A 7 -42.30 17.92 26.28
C LYS A 7 -43.02 17.02 27.30
N ASP A 8 -42.61 17.12 28.56
CA ASP A 8 -43.30 16.48 29.69
C ASP A 8 -44.58 17.25 30.10
N GLU A 9 -45.28 16.75 31.12
CA GLU A 9 -46.52 17.34 31.64
C GLU A 9 -46.33 18.74 32.24
N GLU A 10 -45.10 19.10 32.60
CA GLU A 10 -44.72 20.43 33.11
C GLU A 10 -44.24 21.37 31.98
N GLY A 11 -44.24 20.91 30.73
CA GLY A 11 -43.86 21.67 29.54
C GLY A 11 -42.36 21.73 29.27
N LYS A 12 -41.55 20.97 30.01
CA LYS A 12 -40.10 20.89 29.85
C LYS A 12 -39.73 19.87 28.79
N ASP A 13 -38.71 20.19 27.99
CA ASP A 13 -38.25 19.31 26.91
C ASP A 13 -37.66 18.02 27.50
N GLN A 14 -38.23 16.86 27.15
CA GLN A 14 -37.84 15.56 27.66
C GLN A 14 -37.15 14.70 26.60
N TYR A 15 -37.66 14.72 25.37
CA TYR A 15 -37.06 14.00 24.24
C TYR A 15 -37.00 14.89 23.00
N VAL A 16 -36.05 14.57 22.12
CA VAL A 16 -35.90 15.23 20.83
C VAL A 16 -35.86 14.18 19.72
N VAL A 17 -36.68 14.36 18.70
CA VAL A 17 -36.67 13.52 17.50
C VAL A 17 -35.84 14.23 16.44
N ILE A 18 -34.72 13.59 16.09
CA ILE A 18 -33.76 14.08 15.10
C ILE A 18 -33.79 13.10 13.92
N PRO A 19 -33.81 13.59 12.67
CA PRO A 19 -33.62 12.73 11.51
C PRO A 19 -32.35 11.89 11.65
N TYR A 20 -32.44 10.60 11.30
CA TYR A 20 -31.35 9.65 11.54
C TYR A 20 -30.01 10.11 10.94
N SER A 21 -30.02 10.71 9.75
CA SER A 21 -28.83 11.24 9.10
C SER A 21 -28.11 12.31 9.92
N ASP A 22 -28.87 13.16 10.61
CA ASP A 22 -28.34 14.26 11.42
C ASP A 22 -27.82 13.72 12.76
N TYR A 23 -28.54 12.78 13.39
CA TYR A 23 -28.05 12.05 14.57
C TYR A 23 -26.74 11.29 14.26
N PHE A 24 -26.67 10.58 13.13
CA PHE A 24 -25.49 9.84 12.72
C PHE A 24 -24.29 10.75 12.50
N ARG A 25 -24.47 11.92 11.85
CA ARG A 25 -23.43 12.93 11.70
C ARG A 25 -22.97 13.53 13.02
N MET A 26 -23.90 13.86 13.92
CA MET A 26 -23.56 14.37 15.25
C MET A 26 -22.81 13.32 16.07
N ARG A 27 -23.24 12.05 15.99
CA ARG A 27 -22.57 10.93 16.65
C ARG A 27 -21.18 10.67 16.07
N LEU A 28 -20.99 10.82 14.77
CA LEU A 28 -19.66 10.77 14.14
C LEU A 28 -18.76 11.93 14.57
N ALA A 29 -19.30 13.15 14.71
CA ALA A 29 -18.53 14.30 15.18
C ALA A 29 -18.18 14.24 16.68
N LEU A 30 -19.00 13.53 17.47
CA LEU A 30 -18.77 13.25 18.91
C LEU A 30 -17.92 12.01 19.15
N LEU A 31 -17.85 11.09 18.18
CA LEU A 31 -16.82 10.08 18.15
C LEU A 31 -15.52 10.81 17.78
N GLU A 32 -14.94 11.45 18.79
CA GLU A 32 -13.54 11.83 18.82
C GLU A 32 -12.72 10.55 18.52
N TYR A 33 -12.55 10.24 17.24
CA TYR A 33 -11.20 9.96 16.79
C TYR A 33 -10.50 11.30 16.90
N ASP A 34 -10.05 11.61 18.12
CA ASP A 34 -9.13 12.70 18.31
C ASP A 34 -7.80 12.21 17.73
N ASP A 35 -7.70 12.34 16.40
CA ASP A 35 -6.46 12.05 15.68
C ASP A 35 -5.31 12.94 16.23
N GLU A 36 -5.60 13.96 17.05
CA GLU A 36 -4.64 14.85 17.71
C GLU A 36 -4.25 14.41 19.14
N ASP A 37 -5.02 13.55 19.83
CA ASP A 37 -4.67 13.10 21.19
C ASP A 37 -3.70 11.91 21.12
N GLU A 38 -2.41 12.25 20.94
CA GLU A 38 -1.27 11.33 20.94
C GLU A 38 -1.29 10.32 22.11
N SER A 39 -1.98 10.62 23.22
CA SER A 39 -2.06 9.75 24.39
C SER A 39 -2.86 8.45 24.18
N TYR A 40 -3.73 8.39 23.16
CA TYR A 40 -4.49 7.20 22.78
C TYR A 40 -3.80 6.33 21.72
N TRP A 41 -2.67 6.78 21.19
CA TRP A 41 -1.93 6.01 20.19
C TRP A 41 -1.16 4.89 20.90
N GLU A 42 -1.39 3.66 20.45
CA GLU A 42 -0.53 2.54 20.83
C GLU A 42 0.67 2.51 19.91
N ASP A 43 1.88 2.39 20.47
CA ASP A 43 3.09 2.14 19.69
C ASP A 43 2.92 0.83 18.92
N ILE A 44 2.75 0.93 17.60
CA ILE A 44 2.79 -0.24 16.74
C ILE A 44 4.26 -0.69 16.69
N PRO A 45 4.59 -1.93 17.08
CA PRO A 45 5.95 -2.43 16.98
C PRO A 45 6.37 -2.42 15.50
N TYR A 46 7.24 -1.46 15.17
CA TYR A 46 7.84 -1.31 13.85
C TYR A 46 9.19 -2.01 13.85
N GLU A 47 9.28 -3.12 13.12
CA GLU A 47 10.56 -3.75 12.83
C GLU A 47 11.17 -3.05 11.64
N SER A 48 12.14 -2.17 11.89
CA SER A 48 12.90 -1.56 10.82
C SER A 48 13.72 -2.62 10.08
N ASP A 49 13.61 -2.69 8.76
CA ASP A 49 14.41 -3.57 7.91
C ASP A 49 15.43 -2.80 7.06
N ILE A 50 16.27 -3.54 6.33
CA ILE A 50 17.34 -2.96 5.51
C ILE A 50 16.84 -2.24 4.23
N TYR A 51 15.53 -2.21 4.01
CA TYR A 51 14.87 -1.64 2.83
C TYR A 51 13.95 -0.46 3.15
N ASP A 52 13.76 -0.07 4.41
CA ASP A 52 12.90 1.05 4.80
C ASP A 52 13.25 2.37 4.11
N ASP A 53 14.54 2.62 3.91
CA ASP A 53 15.04 3.83 3.22
C ASP A 53 14.99 3.71 1.67
N VAL A 54 14.55 2.58 1.13
CA VAL A 54 14.54 2.32 -0.32
C VAL A 54 13.29 2.93 -0.93
N MET A 55 13.45 4.17 -1.41
CA MET A 55 12.40 4.89 -2.12
C MET A 55 12.06 4.21 -3.45
N LEU A 56 10.82 3.76 -3.63
CA LEU A 56 10.32 3.27 -4.90
C LEU A 56 9.63 4.41 -5.68
N PRO A 57 9.91 4.59 -6.98
CA PRO A 57 9.17 5.56 -7.78
C PRO A 57 7.69 5.21 -7.83
N GLY A 58 6.82 6.21 -7.62
CA GLY A 58 5.36 6.02 -7.60
C GLY A 58 4.82 5.36 -8.87
N GLU A 59 5.40 5.65 -10.04
CA GLU A 59 5.03 5.01 -11.31
C GLU A 59 5.20 3.48 -11.29
N VAL A 60 6.26 2.98 -10.61
CA VAL A 60 6.50 1.54 -10.49
C VAL A 60 5.46 0.91 -9.57
N CYS A 61 5.16 1.56 -8.45
CA CYS A 61 4.13 1.11 -7.52
C CYS A 61 2.75 1.06 -8.17
N ASP A 62 2.41 2.07 -8.98
CA ASP A 62 1.18 2.13 -9.75
C ASP A 62 1.05 0.93 -10.71
N VAL A 63 2.10 0.65 -11.48
CA VAL A 63 2.10 -0.49 -12.42
C VAL A 63 2.00 -1.81 -11.66
N MET A 64 2.75 -1.95 -10.57
CA MET A 64 2.73 -3.14 -9.73
C MET A 64 1.30 -3.45 -9.24
N HIS A 65 0.60 -2.42 -8.75
CA HIS A 65 -0.76 -2.56 -8.24
C HIS A 65 -1.81 -2.76 -9.34
N LYS A 66 -1.75 -1.96 -10.42
CA LYS A 66 -2.72 -2.02 -11.53
C LYS A 66 -2.69 -3.36 -12.26
N GLU A 67 -1.49 -3.88 -12.50
CA GLU A 67 -1.29 -5.12 -13.25
C GLU A 67 -1.17 -6.35 -12.35
N ASN A 68 -1.13 -6.17 -11.02
CA ASN A 68 -0.93 -7.22 -10.01
C ASN A 68 0.32 -8.10 -10.32
N VAL A 69 1.45 -7.43 -10.56
CA VAL A 69 2.72 -8.06 -10.94
C VAL A 69 3.81 -7.81 -9.89
N SER A 70 4.92 -8.54 -9.96
CA SER A 70 6.08 -8.30 -9.10
C SER A 70 6.76 -6.95 -9.42
N LEU A 71 7.57 -6.44 -8.49
CA LEU A 71 8.37 -5.22 -8.69
C LEU A 71 9.24 -5.30 -9.95
N GLN A 72 9.89 -6.44 -10.18
CA GLN A 72 10.73 -6.63 -11.35
C GLN A 72 9.91 -6.59 -12.67
N ALA A 73 8.72 -7.17 -12.68
CA ALA A 73 7.82 -7.10 -13.82
C ALA A 73 7.27 -5.67 -14.02
N ALA A 74 6.96 -4.96 -12.94
CA ALA A 74 6.53 -3.56 -12.99
C ALA A 74 7.61 -2.66 -13.61
N TRP A 75 8.87 -2.83 -13.20
CA TRP A 75 10.01 -2.14 -13.83
C TRP A 75 10.14 -2.46 -15.32
N ARG A 76 9.97 -3.74 -15.69
CA ARG A 76 10.03 -4.16 -17.10
C ARG A 76 8.95 -3.48 -17.93
N ILE A 77 7.71 -3.48 -17.43
CA ILE A 77 6.55 -2.87 -18.10
C ILE A 77 6.73 -1.35 -18.20
N LEU A 78 7.19 -0.70 -17.14
CA LEU A 78 7.47 0.74 -17.13
C LEU A 78 8.55 1.13 -18.16
N ARG A 79 9.53 0.24 -18.41
CA ARG A 79 10.55 0.42 -19.45
C ARG A 79 10.10 -0.02 -20.85
N GLY A 80 8.87 -0.52 -20.99
CA GLY A 80 8.32 -0.98 -22.27
C GLY A 80 9.03 -2.20 -22.84
N MET A 81 9.67 -3.01 -22.00
CA MET A 81 10.46 -4.16 -22.44
C MET A 81 9.65 -5.46 -22.39
N SER A 82 9.86 -6.33 -23.36
CA SER A 82 9.37 -7.70 -23.34
C SER A 82 10.24 -8.59 -22.45
N GLN A 83 9.67 -9.71 -21.98
CA GLN A 83 10.45 -10.71 -21.23
C GLN A 83 11.59 -11.29 -22.06
N GLN A 84 11.42 -11.37 -23.39
CA GLN A 84 12.44 -11.86 -24.31
C GLN A 84 13.61 -10.88 -24.42
N GLU A 85 13.36 -9.58 -24.56
CA GLU A 85 14.43 -8.58 -24.61
C GLU A 85 15.25 -8.54 -23.31
N VAL A 86 14.58 -8.70 -22.17
CA VAL A 86 15.27 -8.80 -20.87
C VAL A 86 16.09 -10.09 -20.79
N ALA A 87 15.55 -11.21 -21.30
CA ALA A 87 16.25 -12.49 -21.35
C ALA A 87 17.53 -12.42 -22.21
N GLU A 88 17.44 -11.79 -23.39
CA GLU A 88 18.57 -11.56 -24.29
C GLU A 88 19.65 -10.70 -23.64
N LYS A 89 19.27 -9.61 -22.93
CA LYS A 89 20.22 -8.77 -22.20
C LYS A 89 20.87 -9.47 -21.00
N LEU A 90 20.14 -10.37 -20.34
CA LEU A 90 20.66 -11.16 -19.21
C LEU A 90 21.47 -12.39 -19.64
N GLY A 91 21.32 -12.83 -20.89
CA GLY A 91 21.88 -14.09 -21.37
C GLY A 91 21.19 -15.33 -20.80
N ILE A 92 19.89 -15.26 -20.53
CA ILE A 92 19.07 -16.36 -19.99
C ILE A 92 17.88 -16.65 -20.92
N SER A 93 17.08 -17.68 -20.60
CA SER A 93 15.85 -17.96 -21.36
C SER A 93 14.70 -17.03 -20.94
N GLN A 94 13.75 -16.80 -21.84
CA GLN A 94 12.52 -16.06 -21.53
C GLN A 94 11.70 -16.74 -20.42
N SER A 95 11.70 -18.07 -20.35
CA SER A 95 11.11 -18.83 -19.25
C SER A 95 11.78 -18.54 -17.90
N ALA A 96 13.10 -18.34 -17.87
CA ALA A 96 13.81 -17.96 -16.65
C ALA A 96 13.42 -16.55 -16.19
N VAL A 97 13.24 -15.60 -17.12
CA VAL A 97 12.70 -14.27 -16.77
C VAL A 97 11.30 -14.38 -16.19
N SER A 98 10.42 -15.20 -16.77
CA SER A 98 9.08 -15.43 -16.21
C SER A 98 9.13 -15.99 -14.78
N GLN A 99 10.06 -16.90 -14.48
CA GLN A 99 10.27 -17.40 -13.12
C GLN A 99 10.85 -16.34 -12.16
N LEU A 100 11.67 -15.42 -12.65
CA LEU A 100 12.16 -14.28 -11.86
C LEU A 100 11.04 -13.28 -11.56
N GLU A 101 10.05 -13.17 -12.45
CA GLU A 101 8.91 -12.26 -12.34
C GLU A 101 7.78 -12.80 -11.45
N ALA A 102 7.83 -14.06 -11.02
CA ALA A 102 6.83 -14.61 -10.11
C ALA A 102 6.81 -13.86 -8.78
N LEU A 103 5.62 -13.66 -8.20
CA LEU A 103 5.43 -12.85 -6.98
C LEU A 103 6.20 -13.37 -5.76
N ASP A 104 6.41 -14.68 -5.69
CA ASP A 104 7.15 -15.38 -4.65
C ASP A 104 8.63 -15.58 -4.98
N SER A 105 9.06 -15.14 -6.17
CA SER A 105 10.44 -15.30 -6.63
C SER A 105 11.38 -14.38 -5.88
N ARG A 106 12.55 -14.92 -5.53
CA ARG A 106 13.63 -14.18 -4.87
C ARG A 106 14.91 -14.31 -5.68
N PRO A 107 15.12 -13.43 -6.68
CA PRO A 107 16.32 -13.44 -7.48
C PRO A 107 17.57 -13.27 -6.63
N GLN A 108 18.63 -14.02 -6.94
CA GLN A 108 19.93 -13.85 -6.28
C GLN A 108 20.44 -12.41 -6.45
N LYS A 109 21.23 -11.93 -5.48
CA LYS A 109 21.79 -10.57 -5.47
C LYS A 109 22.43 -10.19 -6.82
N ARG A 110 23.28 -11.06 -7.35
CA ARG A 110 23.94 -10.88 -8.66
C ARG A 110 22.95 -10.71 -9.83
N THR A 111 21.82 -11.40 -9.80
CA THR A 111 20.77 -11.27 -10.82
C THR A 111 20.02 -9.95 -10.68
N ARG A 112 19.74 -9.53 -9.43
CA ARG A 112 19.12 -8.22 -9.15
C ARG A 112 20.01 -7.06 -9.62
N GLU A 113 21.31 -7.12 -9.37
CA GLU A 113 22.28 -6.11 -9.85
C GLU A 113 22.25 -5.97 -11.38
N LYS A 114 22.19 -7.10 -12.10
CA LYS A 114 22.09 -7.08 -13.57
C LYS A 114 20.75 -6.51 -14.06
N LEU A 115 19.64 -6.91 -13.44
CA LEU A 115 18.31 -6.40 -13.75
C LEU A 115 18.22 -4.89 -13.48
N ALA A 116 18.74 -4.45 -12.34
CA ALA A 116 18.83 -3.05 -11.94
C ALA A 116 19.62 -2.22 -12.95
N ALA A 117 20.75 -2.74 -13.44
CA ALA A 117 21.52 -2.09 -14.50
C ALA A 117 20.75 -1.97 -15.83
N ILE A 118 19.90 -2.96 -16.18
CA ILE A 118 19.08 -2.93 -17.40
C ILE A 118 17.96 -1.89 -17.29
N TYR A 119 17.34 -1.76 -16.12
CA TYR A 119 16.20 -0.86 -15.90
C TYR A 119 16.63 0.54 -15.42
N GLY A 120 17.89 0.73 -15.05
CA GLY A 120 18.38 2.00 -14.51
C GLY A 120 17.84 2.30 -13.11
N CYS A 121 17.73 1.28 -12.27
CA CYS A 121 17.31 1.37 -10.87
C CYS A 121 18.36 0.72 -9.96
N THR A 122 18.13 0.64 -8.65
CA THR A 122 19.02 -0.08 -7.72
C THR A 122 18.56 -1.52 -7.51
N GLN A 123 19.45 -2.41 -7.07
CA GLN A 123 19.13 -3.84 -6.87
C GLN A 123 18.03 -4.04 -5.80
N GLU A 124 17.96 -3.12 -4.84
CA GLU A 124 16.99 -3.11 -3.75
C GLU A 124 15.58 -2.84 -4.28
N GLN A 125 15.46 -2.06 -5.35
CA GLN A 125 14.18 -1.73 -5.99
C GLN A 125 13.64 -2.84 -6.90
N ILE A 126 14.43 -3.87 -7.21
CA ILE A 126 14.02 -5.01 -8.06
C ILE A 126 13.18 -6.02 -7.28
N SER A 127 13.49 -6.20 -6.01
CA SER A 127 12.80 -7.12 -5.11
C SER A 127 13.09 -6.64 -3.69
N LEU A 128 12.06 -6.07 -3.06
CA LEU A 128 12.07 -5.79 -1.63
C LEU A 128 12.04 -7.12 -0.89
N TYR A 129 12.99 -7.32 0.00
CA TYR A 129 13.08 -8.55 0.79
C TYR A 129 12.15 -8.40 1.98
N LEU A 130 10.90 -8.83 1.86
CA LEU A 130 10.10 -9.04 3.06
C LEU A 130 10.61 -10.33 3.71
N PRO A 131 11.33 -10.32 4.86
CA PRO A 131 11.58 -11.56 5.57
C PRO A 131 10.24 -12.26 5.77
N LYS A 132 10.15 -13.55 5.45
CA LYS A 132 8.93 -14.29 5.81
C LYS A 132 8.97 -14.36 7.33
N GLU A 133 7.94 -13.83 7.98
CA GLU A 133 7.68 -14.14 9.39
C GLU A 133 7.74 -15.66 9.54
N GLY A 134 8.66 -16.11 10.40
CA GLY A 134 8.87 -17.51 10.74
C GLY A 134 7.94 -17.97 11.84
#